data_AF-A0A562ID87-F1
#
_entry.id   AF-A0A562ID87-F1
#
_cell.length_a   1.000
_cell.length_b   1.000
_cell.length_c   1.000
_cell.angle_alpha   90.00
_cell.angle_beta   90.00
_cell.angle_gamma   90.00
#
_symmetry.space_group_name_H-M   'P 1'
#
loop_
_entity.id
_entity.type
_entity.pdbx_description
1 polymer ?
#
loop_
_entity_poly.entity_id
_entity_poly.type
_entity_poly.pdbx_seq_one_letter_code
_entity_poly.pdbx_strand_id
1 'polypeptide(L)'
;MRDNVRTLTGLEGVGFPVKVPMDWQCTLAGRADGYVKHHCGVSAAESPTMGGELIVRDCPQPCDEKRQTAMRMSEEAWGAQWVRGGQYATYAEALVEVDGEQRHGLVVVAYYRGGADGLTDRQLVLRMTAPVQDGHVLRRVATYLRDVVVF
;
A
#
# COMPACT_ATOMS: atom_id res chain seq x y z
N MET A 1 14.61 19.98 -7.20
CA MET A 1 14.24 18.71 -7.87
C MET A 1 12.72 18.71 -7.97
N ARG A 2 12.13 18.72 -9.16
CA ARG A 2 10.65 18.64 -9.29
C ARG A 2 10.25 17.19 -9.02
N ASP A 3 9.42 16.98 -8.01
CA ASP A 3 8.77 15.69 -7.80
C ASP A 3 7.76 15.49 -8.94
N ASN A 4 8.18 14.73 -9.96
CA ASN A 4 7.30 14.34 -11.06
C ASN A 4 6.34 13.26 -10.54
N VAL A 5 5.25 13.72 -9.93
CA VAL A 5 4.17 12.87 -9.40
C VAL A 5 2.88 13.07 -10.20
N ARG A 6 2.05 12.03 -10.22
CA ARG A 6 0.67 12.08 -10.70
C ARG A 6 -0.28 11.63 -9.61
N THR A 7 -1.53 12.06 -9.73
CA THR A 7 -2.61 11.61 -8.84
C THR A 7 -3.46 10.59 -9.58
N LEU A 8 -3.57 9.38 -9.02
CA LEU A 8 -4.55 8.39 -9.42
C LEU A 8 -5.86 8.67 -8.69
N THR A 9 -6.94 8.73 -9.45
CA THR A 9 -8.31 8.94 -8.94
C THR A 9 -9.20 7.80 -9.43
N GLY A 10 -10.28 7.51 -8.70
CA GLY A 10 -11.23 6.47 -9.09
C GLY A 10 -10.67 5.05 -9.02
N LEU A 11 -9.63 4.80 -8.20
CA LEU A 11 -9.20 3.44 -7.92
C LEU A 11 -10.30 2.72 -7.13
N GLU A 12 -10.83 1.63 -7.70
CA GLU A 12 -11.91 0.87 -7.07
C GLU A 12 -11.52 0.44 -5.64
N GLY A 13 -12.43 0.63 -4.70
CA GLY A 13 -12.20 0.38 -3.27
C GLY A 13 -11.43 1.48 -2.55
N VAL A 14 -10.65 2.33 -3.24
CA VAL A 14 -9.92 3.43 -2.62
C VAL A 14 -10.79 4.69 -2.62
N GLY A 15 -11.26 5.10 -1.45
CA GLY A 15 -12.14 6.27 -1.29
C GLY A 15 -11.47 7.64 -1.46
N PHE A 16 -10.19 7.70 -1.84
CA PHE A 16 -9.40 8.92 -1.89
C PHE A 16 -8.38 8.90 -3.04
N PRO A 17 -7.93 10.07 -3.51
CA PRO A 17 -6.87 10.17 -4.52
C PRO A 17 -5.53 9.65 -4.00
N VAL A 18 -4.80 8.86 -4.80
CA VAL A 18 -3.47 8.36 -4.45
C VAL A 18 -2.41 9.06 -5.29
N LYS A 19 -1.42 9.69 -4.66
CA LYS A 19 -0.27 10.26 -5.36
C LYS A 19 0.81 9.20 -5.58
N VAL A 20 1.29 9.09 -6.81
CA VAL A 20 2.29 8.11 -7.27
C VAL A 20 3.28 8.75 -8.25
N PRO A 21 4.43 8.11 -8.54
CA PRO A 21 5.34 8.53 -9.61
C PRO A 21 4.65 8.59 -10.99
N MET A 22 5.13 9.45 -11.89
CA MET A 22 4.49 9.70 -13.20
C MET A 22 4.27 8.46 -14.08
N ASP A 23 5.19 7.51 -14.04
CA ASP A 23 5.20 6.25 -14.80
C ASP A 23 4.44 5.11 -14.11
N TRP A 24 3.93 5.36 -12.91
CA TRP A 24 3.20 4.39 -12.12
C TRP A 24 1.77 4.22 -12.62
N GLN A 25 1.35 2.96 -12.72
CA GLN A 25 0.00 2.57 -13.10
C GLN A 25 -0.53 1.53 -12.12
N CYS A 26 -1.82 1.60 -11.82
CA CYS A 26 -2.52 0.60 -11.01
C CYS A 26 -3.63 -0.03 -11.86
N THR A 27 -3.59 -1.35 -12.00
CA THR A 27 -4.60 -2.13 -12.74
C THR A 27 -5.31 -3.10 -11.82
N LEU A 28 -6.62 -3.24 -11.97
CA LEU A 28 -7.40 -4.20 -11.19
C LEU A 28 -6.88 -5.62 -11.41
N ALA A 29 -6.53 -6.30 -10.33
CA ALA A 29 -5.99 -7.66 -10.33
C ALA A 29 -6.92 -8.66 -9.65
N GLY A 30 -7.84 -8.21 -8.79
CA GLY A 30 -8.85 -9.07 -8.17
C GLY A 30 -9.91 -8.28 -7.42
N ARG A 31 -11.10 -8.86 -7.31
CA ARG A 31 -12.22 -8.30 -6.54
C ARG A 31 -13.07 -9.39 -5.89
N ALA A 32 -13.57 -9.10 -4.70
CA ALA A 32 -14.58 -9.88 -3.99
C ALA A 32 -15.35 -8.93 -3.05
N ASP A 33 -16.39 -9.42 -2.39
CA ASP A 33 -17.17 -8.60 -1.45
C ASP A 33 -16.28 -8.06 -0.34
N GLY A 34 -16.25 -6.71 -0.21
CA GLY A 34 -15.40 -6.02 0.77
C GLY A 34 -13.89 -6.17 0.50
N TYR A 35 -13.47 -6.52 -0.72
CA TYR A 35 -12.08 -6.73 -1.09
C TYR A 35 -11.78 -6.29 -2.52
N VAL A 36 -10.76 -5.47 -2.71
CA VAL A 36 -10.25 -5.07 -4.02
C VAL A 36 -8.73 -5.14 -4.01
N LYS A 37 -8.15 -5.66 -5.08
CA LYS A 37 -6.71 -5.75 -5.29
C LYS A 37 -6.33 -5.13 -6.62
N HIS A 38 -5.35 -4.25 -6.60
CA HIS A 38 -4.70 -3.67 -7.77
C HIS A 38 -3.24 -4.09 -7.81
N HIS A 39 -2.71 -4.29 -9.02
CA HIS A 39 -1.27 -4.34 -9.25
C HIS A 39 -0.80 -2.94 -9.63
N CYS A 40 0.09 -2.39 -8.83
CA CYS A 40 0.58 -1.02 -8.93
C CYS A 40 2.08 -1.02 -9.16
N GLY A 41 2.56 -0.43 -10.25
CA GLY A 41 4.00 -0.36 -10.54
C GLY A 41 4.34 0.46 -11.76
N VAL A 42 5.64 0.55 -12.04
CA VAL A 42 6.13 1.05 -13.32
C VAL A 42 5.79 0.01 -14.39
N SER A 43 5.08 0.42 -15.44
CA SER A 43 4.68 -0.47 -16.51
C SER A 43 5.92 -0.92 -17.30
N ALA A 44 6.42 -2.11 -16.96
CA ALA A 44 7.19 -2.94 -17.87
C ALA A 44 6.28 -4.13 -18.22
N ALA A 45 6.19 -4.46 -19.50
CA ALA A 45 5.41 -5.59 -19.97
C ALA A 45 5.73 -6.84 -19.12
N GLU A 46 4.67 -7.52 -18.70
CA GLU A 46 4.64 -8.83 -18.01
C GLU A 46 5.10 -8.87 -16.53
N SER A 47 6.05 -8.05 -16.09
CA SER A 47 6.43 -7.95 -14.67
C SER A 47 6.91 -6.54 -14.31
N PRO A 48 6.26 -5.85 -13.34
CA PRO A 48 6.74 -4.54 -12.94
C PRO A 48 8.14 -4.67 -12.33
N THR A 49 9.11 -4.02 -12.96
CA THR A 49 10.48 -3.90 -12.42
C THR A 49 10.50 -3.14 -11.10
N MET A 50 9.43 -2.43 -10.75
CA MET A 50 9.22 -1.76 -9.48
C MET A 50 7.71 -1.64 -9.22
N GLY A 51 7.26 -2.07 -8.05
CA GLY A 51 5.84 -2.06 -7.70
C GLY A 51 5.41 -3.28 -6.91
N GLY A 52 4.12 -3.57 -6.93
CA GLY A 52 3.53 -4.72 -6.27
C GLY A 52 2.01 -4.56 -6.15
N GLU A 53 1.48 -4.82 -4.97
CA GLU A 53 0.05 -4.93 -4.73
C GLU A 53 -0.45 -3.75 -3.89
N LEU A 54 -1.59 -3.20 -4.29
CA LEU A 54 -2.43 -2.34 -3.45
C LEU A 54 -3.73 -3.09 -3.19
N ILE A 55 -3.98 -3.41 -1.94
CA ILE A 55 -5.15 -4.14 -1.49
C ILE A 55 -5.97 -3.19 -0.62
N VAL A 56 -7.27 -3.13 -0.89
CA VAL A 56 -8.25 -2.55 0.02
C VAL A 56 -9.18 -3.65 0.48
N ARG A 57 -9.42 -3.72 1.78
CA ARG A 57 -10.43 -4.61 2.32
C ARG A 57 -11.17 -4.02 3.50
N ASP A 58 -12.34 -4.57 3.78
CA ASP A 58 -13.15 -4.20 4.92
C ASP A 58 -12.42 -4.50 6.22
N CYS A 59 -12.50 -3.57 7.18
CA CYS A 59 -12.13 -3.79 8.56
C CYS A 59 -13.43 -4.05 9.36
N PRO A 60 -13.68 -5.29 9.81
CA PRO A 60 -14.91 -5.63 10.51
C PRO A 60 -15.15 -4.74 11.73
N GLN A 61 -16.39 -4.31 11.96
CA GLN A 61 -16.72 -3.45 13.10
C GLN A 61 -16.80 -4.24 14.43
N PRO A 62 -16.35 -3.65 15.55
CA PRO A 62 -15.56 -2.41 15.62
C PRO A 62 -14.14 -2.61 15.06
N CYS A 63 -13.66 -1.66 14.25
CA CYS A 63 -12.28 -1.65 13.76
C CYS A 63 -11.32 -1.00 14.78
N ASP A 64 -11.24 -1.59 15.97
CA ASP A 64 -10.41 -1.08 17.08
C ASP A 64 -8.91 -1.42 16.92
N GLU A 65 -8.07 -0.88 17.80
CA GLU A 65 -6.60 -1.11 17.77
C GLU A 65 -6.23 -2.59 17.86
N LYS A 66 -7.00 -3.39 18.60
CA LYS A 66 -6.78 -4.84 18.74
C LYS A 66 -6.99 -5.53 17.39
N ARG A 67 -8.09 -5.22 16.69
CA ARG A 67 -8.38 -5.75 15.37
C ARG A 67 -7.39 -5.26 14.32
N GLN A 68 -7.08 -3.97 14.34
CA GLN A 68 -6.06 -3.37 13.46
C GLN A 68 -4.68 -4.02 13.66
N THR A 69 -4.32 -4.36 14.90
CA THR A 69 -3.09 -5.08 15.19
C THR A 69 -3.15 -6.50 14.64
N ALA A 70 -4.23 -7.24 14.87
CA ALA A 70 -4.38 -8.60 14.35
C ALA A 70 -4.31 -8.64 12.81
N MET A 71 -5.01 -7.73 12.13
CA MET A 71 -5.03 -7.61 10.67
C MET A 71 -3.70 -7.11 10.08
N ARG A 72 -2.91 -6.33 10.84
CA ARG A 72 -1.54 -5.97 10.44
C ARG A 72 -0.60 -7.18 10.57
N MET A 73 -0.70 -7.91 11.67
CA MET A 73 0.16 -9.06 11.95
C MET A 73 -0.10 -10.25 11.02
N SER A 74 -1.25 -10.30 10.36
CA SER A 74 -1.53 -11.29 9.30
C SER A 74 -0.88 -10.94 7.95
N GLU A 75 -0.34 -9.73 7.79
CA GLU A 75 0.31 -9.34 6.53
C GLU A 75 1.71 -9.92 6.43
N GLU A 76 2.01 -10.50 5.26
CA GLU A 76 3.36 -10.91 4.91
C GLU A 76 4.25 -9.68 4.77
N ALA A 77 5.29 -9.62 5.61
CA ALA A 77 6.27 -8.55 5.68
C ALA A 77 7.70 -9.09 5.81
N TRP A 78 7.95 -10.32 5.37
CA TRP A 78 9.28 -10.95 5.32
C TRP A 78 10.00 -11.00 6.67
N GLY A 79 9.26 -11.15 7.76
CA GLY A 79 9.79 -11.12 9.13
C GLY A 79 10.31 -9.74 9.58
N ALA A 80 10.07 -8.68 8.80
CA ALA A 80 10.51 -7.33 9.14
C ALA A 80 9.76 -6.77 10.35
N GLN A 81 10.45 -5.92 11.12
CA GLN A 81 9.83 -5.23 12.25
C GLN A 81 8.89 -4.12 11.76
N TRP A 82 7.66 -4.12 12.29
CA TRP A 82 6.71 -3.05 12.05
C TRP A 82 7.12 -1.76 12.75
N VAL A 83 7.14 -0.67 11.99
CA VAL A 83 7.42 0.69 12.45
C VAL A 83 6.15 1.53 12.32
N ARG A 84 5.89 2.36 13.34
CA ARG A 84 4.76 3.28 13.32
C ARG A 84 5.04 4.42 12.33
N GLY A 85 4.14 4.60 11.37
CA GLY A 85 4.23 5.62 10.32
C GLY A 85 3.20 6.76 10.46
N GLY A 86 2.42 6.76 11.55
CA GLY A 86 1.38 7.76 11.83
C GLY A 86 0.37 7.24 12.86
N GLN A 87 -0.77 7.92 12.99
CA GLN A 87 -1.86 7.45 13.86
C GLN A 87 -2.51 6.18 13.32
N TYR A 88 -2.73 6.13 12.01
CA TYR A 88 -3.45 5.03 11.36
C TYR A 88 -2.60 4.21 10.39
N ALA A 89 -1.29 4.45 10.33
CA ALA A 89 -0.39 3.80 9.39
C ALA A 89 0.82 3.18 10.09
N THR A 90 1.19 1.99 9.62
CA THR A 90 2.41 1.27 9.99
C THR A 90 3.09 0.77 8.74
N TYR A 91 4.40 0.60 8.79
CA TYR A 91 5.16 0.09 7.67
C TYR A 91 6.27 -0.86 8.12
N ALA A 92 6.73 -1.70 7.22
CA ALA A 92 7.84 -2.60 7.43
C ALA A 92 8.70 -2.61 6.17
N GLU A 93 10.02 -2.62 6.33
CA GLU A 93 10.99 -2.61 5.24
C GLU A 93 12.03 -3.70 5.46
N ALA A 94 12.43 -4.38 4.39
CA ALA A 94 13.48 -5.37 4.41
C ALA A 94 14.16 -5.50 3.04
N LEU A 95 15.35 -6.08 3.03
CA LEU A 95 15.91 -6.68 1.82
C LEU A 95 15.31 -8.08 1.67
N VAL A 96 14.78 -8.37 0.49
CA VAL A 96 14.00 -9.58 0.21
C VAL A 96 14.53 -10.24 -1.06
N GLU A 97 14.41 -11.56 -1.16
CA GLU A 97 14.72 -12.29 -2.39
C GLU A 97 13.42 -12.53 -3.16
N VAL A 98 13.38 -12.14 -4.44
CA VAL A 98 12.27 -12.39 -5.34
C VAL A 98 12.85 -12.86 -6.67
N ASP A 99 12.42 -14.04 -7.12
CA ASP A 99 12.88 -14.66 -8.36
C ASP A 99 14.42 -14.77 -8.48
N GLY A 100 15.09 -14.99 -7.35
CA GLY A 100 16.56 -15.10 -7.27
C GLY A 100 17.30 -13.76 -7.26
N GLU A 101 16.58 -12.63 -7.25
CA GLU A 101 17.17 -11.29 -7.13
C GLU A 101 16.92 -10.67 -5.75
N GLN A 102 17.95 -10.00 -5.22
CA GLN A 102 17.79 -9.19 -4.01
C GLN A 102 17.08 -7.87 -4.34
N ARG A 103 16.04 -7.55 -3.58
CA ARG A 103 15.15 -6.41 -3.80
C ARG A 103 14.88 -5.67 -2.49
N HIS A 104 14.56 -4.38 -2.60
CA HIS A 104 14.04 -3.59 -1.49
C HIS A 104 12.54 -3.84 -1.35
N GLY A 105 12.12 -4.49 -0.26
CA GLY A 105 10.72 -4.72 0.08
C GLY A 105 10.17 -3.64 1.00
N LEU A 106 8.93 -3.22 0.75
CA LEU A 106 8.19 -2.28 1.59
C LEU A 106 6.73 -2.73 1.72
N VAL A 107 6.26 -2.85 2.95
CA VAL A 107 4.84 -3.04 3.27
C VAL A 107 4.33 -1.83 4.04
N VAL A 108 3.19 -1.29 3.65
CA VAL A 108 2.45 -0.26 4.38
C VAL A 108 1.07 -0.81 4.68
N VAL A 109 0.64 -0.73 5.93
CA VAL A 109 -0.71 -1.02 6.36
C VAL A 109 -1.29 0.26 6.93
N ALA A 110 -2.45 0.67 6.41
CA ALA A 110 -3.16 1.84 6.89
C ALA A 110 -4.65 1.56 7.09
N TYR A 111 -5.27 2.27 8.02
CA TYR A 111 -6.71 2.19 8.28
C TYR A 111 -7.33 3.56 8.06
N TYR A 112 -8.52 3.60 7.47
CA TYR A 112 -9.17 4.87 7.15
C TYR A 112 -10.68 4.76 7.21
N ARG A 113 -11.31 5.93 7.22
CA ARG A 113 -12.76 6.07 7.19
C ARG A 113 -13.28 5.83 5.78
N GLY A 114 -14.14 4.84 5.63
CA GLY A 114 -14.91 4.56 4.42
C GLY A 114 -16.41 4.59 4.72
N GLY A 115 -17.21 4.48 3.66
CA GLY A 115 -18.67 4.43 3.76
C GLY A 115 -19.33 5.76 4.17
N ALA A 116 -20.67 5.74 4.25
CA ALA A 116 -21.47 6.92 4.58
C ALA A 116 -21.41 7.31 6.07
N ASP A 117 -21.00 6.38 6.94
CA ASP A 117 -21.11 6.53 8.40
C ASP A 117 -19.86 7.15 9.05
N GLY A 118 -18.80 7.42 8.27
CA GLY A 118 -17.58 8.09 8.73
C GLY A 118 -16.75 7.30 9.75
N LEU A 119 -17.02 6.00 9.90
CA LEU A 119 -16.27 5.10 10.78
C LEU A 119 -15.03 4.57 10.07
N THR A 120 -13.96 4.32 10.82
CA THR A 120 -12.82 3.55 10.30
C THR A 120 -13.29 2.12 10.04
N ASP A 121 -13.39 1.74 8.78
CA ASP A 121 -14.00 0.49 8.33
C ASP A 121 -13.27 -0.13 7.12
N ARG A 122 -12.13 0.45 6.74
CA ARG A 122 -11.28 -0.03 5.66
C ARG A 122 -9.83 -0.17 6.11
N GLN A 123 -9.19 -1.23 5.62
CA GLN A 123 -7.75 -1.40 5.63
C GLN A 123 -7.22 -1.25 4.20
N LEU A 124 -6.15 -0.48 4.06
CA LEU A 124 -5.30 -0.44 2.89
C LEU A 124 -4.00 -1.18 3.21
N VAL A 125 -3.58 -2.07 2.33
CA VAL A 125 -2.27 -2.71 2.35
C VAL A 125 -1.57 -2.40 1.04
N LEU A 126 -0.37 -1.86 1.13
CA LEU A 126 0.53 -1.67 0.01
C LEU A 126 1.73 -2.57 0.23
N ARG A 127 1.96 -3.54 -0.65
CA ARG A 127 3.10 -4.45 -0.60
C ARG A 127 3.89 -4.32 -1.90
N MET A 128 5.08 -3.73 -1.85
CA MET A 128 5.85 -3.42 -3.04
C MET A 128 7.29 -3.91 -2.91
N THR A 129 7.91 -4.17 -4.06
CA THR A 129 9.34 -4.40 -4.19
C THR A 129 9.94 -3.51 -5.28
N ALA A 130 11.23 -3.23 -5.14
CA ALA A 130 12.02 -2.45 -6.08
C ALA A 130 13.44 -3.04 -6.15
N PRO A 131 14.23 -2.74 -7.20
CA PRO A 131 15.66 -2.93 -7.14
C PRO A 131 16.24 -2.22 -5.91
N VAL A 132 17.31 -2.77 -5.32
CA VAL A 132 17.86 -2.27 -4.03
C VAL A 132 18.18 -0.78 -4.09
N GLN A 133 18.76 -0.30 -5.20
CA GLN A 133 19.09 1.11 -5.41
C GLN A 133 17.86 2.04 -5.47
N ASP A 134 16.69 1.50 -5.80
CA ASP A 134 15.46 2.25 -6.02
C ASP A 134 14.48 2.20 -4.84
N GLY A 135 14.86 1.63 -3.69
CA GLY A 135 14.02 1.60 -2.49
C GLY A 135 13.52 2.98 -2.03
N HIS A 136 14.27 4.04 -2.34
CA HIS A 136 13.87 5.43 -2.10
C HIS A 136 12.61 5.86 -2.87
N VAL A 137 12.30 5.24 -4.00
CA VAL A 137 11.06 5.47 -4.76
C VAL A 137 9.87 4.89 -4.01
N LEU A 138 9.99 3.66 -3.49
CA LEU A 138 8.91 3.03 -2.71
C LEU A 138 8.58 3.84 -1.45
N ARG A 139 9.60 4.35 -0.76
CA ARG A 139 9.42 5.22 0.40
C ARG A 139 8.64 6.49 0.05
N ARG A 140 8.86 7.09 -1.12
CA ARG A 140 8.07 8.25 -1.57
C ARG A 140 6.60 7.90 -1.76
N VAL A 141 6.29 6.77 -2.40
CA VAL A 141 4.90 6.29 -2.53
C VAL A 141 4.25 6.10 -1.17
N ALA A 142 4.96 5.46 -0.23
CA ALA A 142 4.47 5.26 1.12
C ALA A 142 4.26 6.58 1.88
N THR A 143 5.17 7.54 1.74
CA THR A 143 5.00 8.89 2.32
C THR A 143 3.76 9.57 1.77
N TYR A 144 3.57 9.56 0.45
CA TYR A 144 2.39 10.17 -0.16
C TYR A 144 1.09 9.51 0.25
N LEU A 145 1.07 8.18 0.39
CA LEU A 145 -0.09 7.49 0.93
C LEU A 145 -0.34 7.93 2.37
N ARG A 146 0.68 7.94 3.24
CA ARG A 146 0.54 8.40 4.64
C ARG A 146 -0.06 9.79 4.72
N ASP A 147 0.37 10.74 3.88
CA ASP A 147 -0.16 12.10 3.86
C ASP A 147 -1.66 12.15 3.52
N VAL A 148 -2.17 11.18 2.76
CA VAL A 148 -3.58 11.11 2.36
C VAL A 148 -4.42 10.26 3.31
N VAL A 149 -3.86 9.27 3.99
CA VAL A 149 -4.63 8.44 4.95
C VAL A 149 -4.84 9.14 6.31
N VAL A 150 -4.39 10.40 6.46
CA VAL A 150 -4.50 11.18 7.72
C VAL A 150 -5.84 11.91 7.89
N PHE A 151 -6.84 11.69 7.02
CA PHE A 151 -8.15 12.35 7.11
C PHE A 151 -9.21 11.55 7.90
#